data_AF-A0A7S3RPC1-F1
#
_entry.id   AF-A0A7S3RPC1-F1
#
_cell.length_a   1.000
_cell.length_b   1.000
_cell.length_c   1.000
_cell.angle_alpha   90.00
_cell.angle_beta   90.00
_cell.angle_gamma   90.00
#
_symmetry.space_group_name_H-M   'P 1'
#
loop_
_entity.id
_entity.type
_entity.pdbx_description
1 polymer ?
#
loop_
_entity_poly.entity_id
_entity_poly.type
_entity_poly.pdbx_seq_one_letter_code
_entity_poly.pdbx_strand_id
1 'polypeptide(L)'
;LGQGFKPFCLKPLQPWCVAWLRVLDDLVACLAAGVSDRRPAQGPWDKGGVMALADGEASWKAAEEAVERAEEALNALELADTMREAEEALLLYQQVGDLRGVERANLLLTEVYCRKGQPELAPHRYEAFQVMERMAAAVKARDAAAFREAQEHFDSFGVTAPLISEKEKLSILGPALGQDPESAWAFIRANTVSGELSQFRASGELARQLNKQIQYLNYRYSGIAYGPRYRCVDLAMGLAQPKVDTSDAAAGYVVLNISSAAEDWEGSLRNSPSMLDCMLQSTSCVRT
;
A
#
# COMPACT_ATOMS: atom_id res chain seq x y z
N LEU A 1 -43.05 28.95 20.92
CA LEU A 1 -42.87 27.85 21.89
C LEU A 1 -43.71 26.67 21.41
N GLY A 2 -43.08 25.56 20.99
CA GLY A 2 -43.76 24.30 20.72
C GLY A 2 -43.73 23.80 19.27
N GLN A 3 -42.55 23.38 18.78
CA GLN A 3 -42.48 22.30 17.78
C GLN A 3 -41.42 21.30 18.25
N GLY A 4 -41.86 20.07 18.50
CA GLY A 4 -41.04 19.00 19.03
C GLY A 4 -40.05 18.50 17.98
N PHE A 5 -38.77 18.58 18.31
CA PHE A 5 -37.68 17.94 17.58
C PHE A 5 -37.79 16.42 17.77
N LYS A 6 -38.05 15.67 16.69
CA LYS A 6 -37.88 14.20 16.71
C LYS A 6 -36.41 13.89 16.42
N PRO A 7 -35.73 13.07 17.25
CA PRO A 7 -34.36 12.66 16.98
C PRO A 7 -34.32 11.79 15.72
N PHE A 8 -33.40 12.12 14.81
CA PHE A 8 -33.05 11.32 13.64
C PHE A 8 -32.37 10.03 14.15
N CYS A 9 -33.08 8.91 14.11
CA CYS A 9 -32.48 7.59 14.35
C CYS A 9 -31.67 7.19 13.11
N LEU A 10 -30.36 7.41 13.15
CA LEU A 10 -29.42 6.75 12.25
C LEU A 10 -29.48 5.26 12.55
N LYS A 11 -29.86 4.45 11.54
CA LYS A 11 -29.78 2.99 11.64
C LYS A 11 -28.31 2.61 11.82
N PRO A 12 -27.98 1.69 12.75
CA PRO A 12 -26.61 1.21 12.90
C PRO A 12 -26.16 0.56 11.59
N LEU A 13 -24.93 0.87 11.17
CA LEU A 13 -24.26 0.15 10.09
C LEU A 13 -24.25 -1.35 10.42
N GLN A 14 -24.54 -2.18 9.43
CA GLN A 14 -24.54 -3.63 9.60
C GLN A 14 -23.17 -4.10 10.08
N PRO A 15 -23.07 -5.10 10.99
CA PRO A 15 -21.80 -5.53 11.59
C PRO A 15 -20.71 -5.91 10.58
N TRP A 16 -21.11 -6.41 9.41
CA TRP A 16 -20.19 -6.75 8.34
C TRP A 16 -19.53 -5.53 7.68
N CYS A 17 -20.20 -4.36 7.62
CA CYS A 17 -19.62 -3.12 7.08
C CYS A 17 -18.49 -2.56 7.97
N VAL A 18 -18.61 -2.72 9.29
CA VAL A 18 -17.62 -2.25 10.28
C VAL A 18 -16.41 -3.19 10.34
N ALA A 19 -16.64 -4.49 10.19
CA ALA A 19 -15.57 -5.47 9.99
C ALA A 19 -14.82 -5.22 8.67
N TRP A 20 -15.53 -4.79 7.63
CA TRP A 20 -14.95 -4.46 6.31
C TRP A 20 -14.05 -3.23 6.31
N LEU A 21 -14.47 -2.13 6.95
CA LEU A 21 -13.68 -0.90 7.03
C LEU A 21 -12.37 -1.07 7.80
N ARG A 22 -12.32 -1.99 8.78
CA ARG A 22 -11.10 -2.28 9.55
C ARG A 22 -10.09 -3.15 8.81
N VAL A 23 -10.55 -3.98 7.89
CA VAL A 23 -9.70 -4.84 7.05
C VAL A 23 -9.07 -4.05 5.89
N LEU A 24 -9.71 -2.96 5.46
CA LEU A 24 -9.20 -2.05 4.42
C LEU A 24 -7.97 -1.25 4.87
N ASP A 25 -7.90 -0.85 6.14
CA ASP A 25 -6.74 -0.13 6.70
C ASP A 25 -5.51 -1.04 6.81
N ASP A 26 -5.70 -2.32 7.16
CA ASP A 26 -4.62 -3.30 7.28
C ASP A 26 -4.03 -3.69 5.90
N LEU A 27 -4.85 -3.69 4.84
CA LEU A 27 -4.43 -4.07 3.49
C LEU A 27 -3.65 -2.96 2.76
N VAL A 28 -3.97 -1.69 3.03
CA VAL A 28 -3.26 -0.52 2.47
C VAL A 28 -1.90 -0.32 3.15
N ALA A 29 -1.78 -0.63 4.45
CA ALA A 29 -0.49 -0.60 5.16
C ALA A 29 0.51 -1.67 4.67
N CYS A 30 0.02 -2.81 4.16
CA CYS A 30 0.85 -3.88 3.59
C CYS A 30 1.59 -3.46 2.31
N LEU A 31 1.02 -2.57 1.50
CA LEU A 31 1.60 -2.16 0.21
C LEU A 31 2.72 -1.11 0.36
N ALA A 32 2.85 -0.46 1.52
CA ALA A 32 3.83 0.60 1.75
C ALA A 32 5.16 0.12 2.38
N ALA A 33 5.22 -1.11 2.91
CA ALA A 33 6.36 -1.58 3.72
C ALA A 33 7.32 -2.55 2.99
N GLY A 34 7.03 -2.94 1.75
CA GLY A 34 7.72 -4.01 1.04
C GLY A 34 8.67 -3.56 -0.06
N VAL A 35 9.76 -2.85 0.28
CA VAL A 35 10.92 -2.72 -0.62
C VAL A 35 12.18 -3.07 0.19
N SER A 36 12.48 -4.37 0.23
CA SER A 36 13.70 -4.90 0.84
C SER A 36 14.72 -5.20 -0.25
N ASP A 37 15.85 -4.52 -0.15
CA ASP A 37 17.08 -4.65 -0.91
C ASP A 37 17.52 -6.13 -1.00
N ARG A 38 17.29 -6.76 -2.16
CA ARG A 38 17.81 -8.09 -2.50
C ARG A 38 18.58 -8.00 -3.81
N ARG A 39 19.90 -7.84 -3.73
CA ARG A 39 20.78 -8.11 -4.87
C ARG A 39 20.78 -9.62 -5.16
N PRO A 40 20.43 -10.07 -6.36
CA PRO A 40 20.48 -11.48 -6.70
C PRO A 40 21.92 -11.93 -6.93
N ALA A 41 22.21 -13.17 -6.52
CA ALA A 41 23.51 -13.81 -6.71
C ALA A 41 23.82 -13.95 -8.21
N GLN A 42 25.03 -13.52 -8.61
CA GLN A 42 25.59 -13.73 -9.94
C GLN A 42 25.73 -15.23 -10.22
N GLY A 43 24.86 -15.77 -11.07
CA GLY A 43 24.95 -17.15 -11.55
C GLY A 43 25.99 -17.31 -12.66
N PRO A 44 26.60 -18.50 -12.83
CA PRO A 44 27.56 -18.76 -13.88
C PRO A 44 26.86 -18.86 -15.24
N TRP A 45 27.17 -17.93 -16.12
CA TRP A 45 26.67 -17.88 -17.50
C TRP A 45 27.06 -19.14 -18.26
N ASP A 46 26.06 -19.88 -18.75
CA ASP A 46 26.23 -21.05 -19.61
C ASP A 46 26.66 -20.56 -21.01
N LYS A 47 27.93 -20.80 -21.34
CA LYS A 47 28.66 -20.21 -22.48
C LYS A 47 28.33 -20.89 -23.82
N GLY A 48 27.05 -20.97 -24.18
CA GLY A 48 26.58 -21.66 -25.38
C GLY A 48 26.17 -20.74 -26.52
N GLY A 49 27.06 -19.89 -27.06
CA GLY A 49 26.74 -19.08 -28.25
C GLY A 49 27.66 -17.89 -28.48
N VAL A 50 28.94 -18.14 -28.75
CA VAL A 50 29.94 -17.10 -28.97
C VAL A 50 29.90 -16.61 -30.42
N MET A 51 29.27 -15.46 -30.66
CA MET A 51 29.69 -14.51 -31.70
C MET A 51 29.37 -13.07 -31.25
N ALA A 52 30.39 -12.20 -31.31
CA ALA A 52 30.42 -10.77 -30.92
C ALA A 52 30.61 -10.43 -29.42
N LEU A 53 31.75 -10.84 -28.83
CA LEU A 53 32.04 -10.64 -27.40
C LEU A 53 32.34 -9.19 -26.96
N ALA A 54 32.75 -8.29 -27.86
CA ALA A 54 33.05 -6.90 -27.48
C ALA A 54 31.80 -6.00 -27.47
N ASP A 55 30.96 -6.13 -28.49
CA ASP A 55 29.74 -5.32 -28.62
C ASP A 55 28.68 -5.74 -27.59
N GLY A 56 28.63 -7.04 -27.24
CA GLY A 56 27.72 -7.55 -26.22
C GLY A 56 28.02 -7.04 -24.80
N GLU A 57 29.30 -6.91 -24.42
CA GLU A 57 29.65 -6.41 -23.08
C GLU A 57 29.30 -4.92 -22.91
N ALA A 58 29.52 -4.11 -23.96
CA ALA A 58 29.13 -2.71 -23.95
C ALA A 58 27.60 -2.55 -23.90
N SER A 59 26.86 -3.33 -24.71
CA SER A 59 25.39 -3.31 -24.71
C SER A 59 24.79 -3.75 -23.38
N TRP A 60 25.38 -4.76 -22.72
CA TRP A 60 24.93 -5.20 -21.40
C TRP A 60 25.14 -4.13 -20.32
N LYS A 61 26.32 -3.48 -20.29
CA LYS A 61 26.58 -2.37 -19.35
C LYS A 61 25.62 -1.20 -19.56
N ALA A 62 25.37 -0.84 -20.82
CA ALA A 62 24.39 0.20 -21.14
C ALA A 62 22.97 -0.17 -20.67
N ALA A 63 22.59 -1.45 -20.76
CA ALA A 63 21.29 -1.93 -20.27
C ALA A 63 21.17 -1.81 -18.75
N GLU A 64 22.19 -2.23 -17.99
CA GLU A 64 22.22 -2.08 -16.53
C GLU A 64 22.16 -0.60 -16.12
N GLU A 65 22.97 0.27 -16.75
CA GLU A 65 22.96 1.71 -16.49
C GLU A 65 21.60 2.35 -16.79
N ALA A 66 20.89 1.89 -17.83
CA ALA A 66 19.54 2.37 -18.13
C ALA A 66 18.52 1.94 -17.06
N VAL A 67 18.61 0.71 -16.54
CA VAL A 67 17.74 0.27 -15.43
C VAL A 67 18.03 1.02 -14.14
N GLU A 68 19.30 1.22 -13.78
CA GLU A 68 19.66 1.98 -12.58
C GLU A 68 19.08 3.41 -12.65
N ARG A 69 19.20 4.08 -13.80
CA ARG A 69 18.57 5.39 -14.04
C ARG A 69 17.05 5.35 -13.94
N ALA A 70 16.41 4.30 -14.45
CA ALA A 70 14.97 4.12 -14.34
C ALA A 70 14.52 3.93 -12.87
N GLU A 71 15.25 3.15 -12.08
CA GLU A 71 14.99 2.94 -10.65
C GLU A 71 15.18 4.24 -9.85
N GLU A 72 16.23 5.02 -10.14
CA GLU A 72 16.45 6.34 -9.54
C GLU A 72 15.32 7.32 -9.88
N ALA A 73 14.92 7.39 -11.16
CA ALA A 73 13.81 8.23 -11.60
C ALA A 73 12.48 7.82 -10.95
N LEU A 74 12.25 6.52 -10.77
CA LEU A 74 11.05 5.99 -10.11
C LEU A 74 11.01 6.38 -8.63
N ASN A 75 12.15 6.34 -7.96
CA ASN A 75 12.30 6.79 -6.57
C ASN A 75 12.09 8.31 -6.44
N ALA A 76 12.47 9.08 -7.46
CA ALA A 76 12.19 10.51 -7.58
C ALA A 76 10.75 10.84 -8.02
N LEU A 77 9.93 9.82 -8.32
CA LEU A 77 8.56 9.94 -8.86
C LEU A 77 8.47 10.57 -10.26
N GLU A 78 9.56 10.56 -11.03
CA GLU A 78 9.63 11.06 -12.40
C GLU A 78 9.15 9.97 -13.39
N LEU A 79 7.82 9.78 -13.47
CA LEU A 79 7.21 8.68 -14.23
C LEU A 79 7.46 8.72 -15.74
N ALA A 80 7.74 9.89 -16.31
CA ALA A 80 8.04 10.04 -17.74
C ALA A 80 9.46 9.55 -18.07
N ASP A 81 10.44 9.96 -17.27
CA ASP A 81 11.82 9.52 -17.41
C ASP A 81 11.95 8.03 -17.08
N THR A 82 11.32 7.56 -16.00
CA THR A 82 11.28 6.13 -15.68
C THR A 82 10.81 5.29 -16.87
N MET A 83 9.75 5.73 -17.57
CA MET A 83 9.22 5.02 -18.73
C MET A 83 10.24 4.97 -19.88
N ARG A 84 10.83 6.12 -20.21
CA ARG A 84 11.81 6.24 -21.29
C ARG A 84 13.04 5.35 -21.03
N GLU A 85 13.57 5.40 -19.81
CA GLU A 85 14.76 4.62 -19.44
C GLU A 85 14.46 3.12 -19.36
N ALA A 86 13.27 2.72 -18.86
CA ALA A 86 12.87 1.32 -18.83
C ALA A 86 12.62 0.74 -20.24
N GLU A 87 12.05 1.52 -21.16
CA GLU A 87 11.90 1.12 -22.58
C GLU A 87 13.26 0.98 -23.27
N GLU A 88 14.21 1.88 -22.99
CA GLU A 88 15.58 1.79 -23.49
C GLU A 88 16.27 0.52 -22.96
N ALA A 89 16.22 0.29 -21.65
CA ALA A 89 16.77 -0.91 -21.01
C ALA A 89 16.17 -2.21 -21.59
N LEU A 90 14.85 -2.25 -21.79
CA LEU A 90 14.15 -3.40 -22.37
C LEU A 90 14.70 -3.75 -23.75
N LEU A 91 14.88 -2.74 -24.61
CA LEU A 91 15.42 -2.94 -25.95
C LEU A 91 16.87 -3.46 -25.92
N LEU A 92 17.70 -2.92 -25.03
CA LEU A 92 19.09 -3.36 -24.88
C LEU A 92 19.20 -4.80 -24.35
N TYR A 93 18.41 -5.18 -23.34
CA TYR A 93 18.41 -6.56 -22.85
C TYR A 93 17.87 -7.56 -23.88
N GLN A 94 16.89 -7.18 -24.69
CA GLN A 94 16.42 -8.02 -25.80
C GLN A 94 17.50 -8.23 -26.85
N GLN A 95 18.31 -7.22 -27.16
CA GLN A 95 19.43 -7.34 -28.09
C GLN A 95 20.53 -8.26 -27.56
N VAL A 96 20.81 -8.21 -26.26
CA VAL A 96 21.80 -9.08 -25.60
C VAL A 96 21.26 -10.49 -25.33
N GLY A 97 19.93 -10.67 -25.35
CA GLY A 97 19.27 -11.94 -25.02
C GLY A 97 19.19 -12.23 -23.52
N ASP A 98 19.27 -11.21 -22.66
CA ASP A 98 19.16 -11.36 -21.21
C ASP A 98 17.69 -11.33 -20.77
N LEU A 99 17.11 -12.52 -20.61
CA LEU A 99 15.72 -12.67 -20.18
C LEU A 99 15.45 -12.10 -18.78
N ARG A 100 16.45 -12.10 -17.88
CA ARG A 100 16.28 -11.54 -16.52
C ARG A 100 16.23 -10.03 -16.55
N GLY A 101 17.08 -9.42 -17.39
CA GLY A 101 17.05 -7.98 -17.62
C GLY A 101 15.75 -7.51 -18.27
N VAL A 102 15.25 -8.27 -19.26
CA VAL A 102 13.93 -8.04 -19.88
C VAL A 102 12.82 -8.04 -18.84
N GLU A 103 12.81 -9.03 -17.94
CA GLU A 103 11.83 -9.12 -16.86
C GLU A 103 11.91 -7.91 -15.91
N ARG A 104 13.12 -7.54 -15.47
CA ARG A 104 13.35 -6.37 -14.60
C ARG A 104 12.83 -5.08 -15.24
N ALA A 105 13.09 -4.86 -16.53
CA ALA A 105 12.59 -3.70 -17.26
C ALA A 105 11.05 -3.70 -17.38
N ASN A 106 10.44 -4.87 -17.64
CA ASN A 106 8.98 -5.00 -17.69
C ASN A 106 8.31 -4.75 -16.34
N LEU A 107 8.96 -5.10 -15.22
CA LEU A 107 8.46 -4.80 -13.87
C LEU A 107 8.44 -3.28 -13.61
N LEU A 108 9.48 -2.55 -14.03
CA LEU A 108 9.51 -1.09 -13.96
C LEU A 108 8.41 -0.45 -14.80
N LEU A 109 8.21 -0.93 -16.04
CA LEU A 109 7.11 -0.45 -16.89
C LEU A 109 5.74 -0.74 -16.25
N THR A 110 5.58 -1.93 -15.66
CA THR A 110 4.37 -2.32 -14.92
C THR A 110 4.09 -1.32 -13.79
N GLU A 111 5.08 -0.99 -12.97
CA GLU A 111 4.97 0.00 -11.90
C GLU A 111 4.56 1.38 -12.43
N VAL A 112 5.19 1.84 -13.51
CA VAL A 112 4.88 3.14 -14.13
C VAL A 112 3.43 3.19 -14.62
N TYR A 113 2.96 2.15 -15.32
CA TYR A 113 1.58 2.09 -15.82
C TYR A 113 0.56 2.07 -14.67
N CYS A 114 0.85 1.31 -13.60
CA CYS A 114 0.01 1.29 -12.41
C CYS A 114 -0.05 2.67 -11.73
N ARG A 115 1.09 3.36 -11.57
CA ARG A 115 1.13 4.72 -10.99
C ARG A 115 0.45 5.78 -11.87
N LYS A 116 0.45 5.60 -13.19
CA LYS A 116 -0.31 6.43 -14.14
C LYS A 116 -1.82 6.16 -14.12
N GLY A 117 -2.28 5.14 -13.38
CA GLY A 117 -3.68 4.73 -13.37
C GLY A 117 -4.11 4.02 -14.65
N GLN A 118 -3.16 3.45 -15.39
CA GLN A 118 -3.37 2.69 -16.64
C GLN A 118 -2.87 1.25 -16.49
N PRO A 119 -3.27 0.50 -15.44
CA PRO A 119 -2.75 -0.84 -15.22
C PRO A 119 -3.13 -1.82 -16.36
N GLU A 120 -4.08 -1.47 -17.24
CA GLU A 120 -4.48 -2.25 -18.42
C GLU A 120 -3.37 -2.39 -19.47
N LEU A 121 -2.43 -1.45 -19.49
CA LEU A 121 -1.29 -1.44 -20.40
C LEU A 121 -0.05 -2.11 -19.81
N ALA A 122 -0.08 -2.49 -18.53
CA ALA A 122 1.06 -3.07 -17.85
C ALA A 122 1.42 -4.46 -18.40
N PRO A 123 2.70 -4.73 -18.73
CA PRO A 123 3.15 -6.01 -19.28
C PRO A 123 2.72 -7.24 -18.47
N HIS A 124 2.82 -7.16 -17.13
CA HIS A 124 2.51 -8.29 -16.24
C HIS A 124 1.03 -8.39 -15.83
N ARG A 125 0.14 -7.55 -16.37
CA ARG A 125 -1.27 -7.56 -15.95
C ARG A 125 -1.90 -8.93 -16.15
N TYR A 126 -1.76 -9.50 -17.36
CA TYR A 126 -2.43 -10.76 -17.70
C TYR A 126 -1.93 -11.91 -16.80
N GLU A 127 -0.63 -11.96 -16.55
CA GLU A 127 -0.05 -12.97 -15.67
C GLU A 127 -0.52 -12.80 -14.23
N ALA A 128 -0.52 -11.57 -13.70
CA ALA A 128 -1.03 -11.30 -12.36
C ALA A 128 -2.49 -11.75 -12.18
N PHE A 129 -3.33 -11.59 -13.21
CA PHE A 129 -4.70 -12.12 -13.22
C PHE A 129 -4.73 -13.63 -13.10
N GLN A 130 -3.92 -14.35 -13.90
CA GLN A 130 -3.84 -15.80 -13.83
C GLN A 130 -3.35 -16.28 -12.46
N VAL A 131 -2.37 -15.60 -11.87
CA VAL A 131 -1.86 -15.92 -10.54
C VAL A 131 -2.97 -15.74 -9.49
N MET A 132 -3.75 -14.67 -9.56
CA MET A 132 -4.92 -14.46 -8.71
C MET A 132 -6.01 -15.52 -8.88
N GLU A 133 -6.25 -15.99 -10.11
CA GLU A 133 -7.16 -17.12 -10.35
C GLU A 133 -6.64 -18.42 -9.73
N ARG A 134 -5.33 -18.68 -9.80
CA ARG A 134 -4.70 -19.82 -9.11
C ARG A 134 -4.83 -19.70 -7.60
N MET A 135 -4.66 -18.51 -7.03
CA MET A 135 -4.91 -18.26 -5.61
C MET A 135 -6.37 -18.57 -5.24
N ALA A 136 -7.34 -18.11 -6.04
CA ALA A 136 -8.76 -18.39 -5.81
C ALA A 136 -9.07 -19.89 -5.86
N ALA A 137 -8.49 -20.61 -6.82
CA ALA A 137 -8.61 -22.06 -6.94
C ALA A 137 -7.99 -22.78 -5.74
N ALA A 138 -6.80 -22.36 -5.28
CA ALA A 138 -6.14 -22.91 -4.10
C ALA A 138 -6.94 -22.67 -2.82
N VAL A 139 -7.53 -21.48 -2.65
CA VAL A 139 -8.45 -21.19 -1.54
C VAL A 139 -9.64 -22.13 -1.57
N LYS A 140 -10.27 -22.34 -2.73
CA LYS A 140 -11.41 -23.26 -2.88
C LYS A 140 -11.04 -24.71 -2.57
N ALA A 141 -9.85 -25.15 -3.00
CA ALA A 141 -9.33 -26.50 -2.76
C ALA A 141 -8.72 -26.69 -1.35
N ARG A 142 -8.53 -25.61 -0.59
CA ARG A 142 -7.78 -25.60 0.68
C ARG A 142 -6.34 -26.12 0.53
N ASP A 143 -5.71 -25.81 -0.59
CA ASP A 143 -4.33 -26.20 -0.88
C ASP A 143 -3.34 -25.12 -0.44
N ALA A 144 -2.75 -25.32 0.74
CA ALA A 144 -1.80 -24.41 1.36
C ALA A 144 -0.49 -24.23 0.56
N ALA A 145 -0.05 -25.25 -0.18
CA ALA A 145 1.19 -25.18 -0.96
C ALA A 145 0.96 -24.35 -2.21
N ALA A 146 -0.08 -24.67 -2.97
CA ALA A 146 -0.45 -23.93 -4.18
C ALA A 146 -0.80 -22.46 -3.88
N PHE A 147 -1.46 -22.19 -2.75
CA PHE A 147 -1.77 -20.82 -2.35
C PHE A 147 -0.51 -20.01 -2.08
N ARG A 148 0.46 -20.56 -1.34
CA ARG A 148 1.72 -19.86 -1.01
C ARG A 148 2.59 -19.63 -2.24
N GLU A 149 2.70 -20.63 -3.11
CA GLU A 149 3.43 -20.49 -4.38
C GLU A 149 2.81 -19.37 -5.25
N ALA A 150 1.48 -19.37 -5.40
CA ALA A 150 0.80 -18.33 -6.15
C ALA A 150 0.93 -16.95 -5.49
N GLN A 151 0.90 -16.88 -4.15
CA GLN A 151 1.11 -15.63 -3.44
C GLN A 151 2.55 -15.11 -3.62
N GLU A 152 3.56 -15.95 -3.43
CA GLU A 152 4.97 -15.57 -3.63
C GLU A 152 5.21 -15.09 -5.06
N HIS A 153 4.58 -15.74 -6.05
CA HIS A 153 4.64 -15.30 -7.44
C HIS A 153 3.95 -13.93 -7.61
N PHE A 154 2.78 -13.71 -6.99
CA PHE A 154 2.12 -12.40 -7.02
C PHE A 154 2.96 -11.30 -6.36
N ASP A 155 3.57 -11.59 -5.22
CA ASP A 155 4.44 -10.66 -4.50
C ASP A 155 5.72 -10.35 -5.28
N SER A 156 6.20 -11.29 -6.11
CA SER A 156 7.39 -11.10 -6.94
C SER A 156 7.25 -10.02 -8.01
N PHE A 157 6.01 -9.63 -8.37
CA PHE A 157 5.80 -8.48 -9.25
C PHE A 157 6.29 -7.17 -8.62
N GLY A 158 6.41 -7.09 -7.28
CA GLY A 158 7.08 -5.98 -6.59
C GLY A 158 6.45 -4.58 -6.81
N VAL A 159 5.21 -4.54 -7.29
CA VAL A 159 4.50 -3.32 -7.69
C VAL A 159 3.93 -2.64 -6.45
N THR A 160 4.26 -1.37 -6.22
CA THR A 160 3.71 -0.61 -5.08
C THR A 160 2.31 -0.09 -5.37
N ALA A 161 2.03 0.22 -6.64
CA ALA A 161 0.71 0.61 -7.11
C ALA A 161 -0.17 -0.63 -7.42
N PRO A 162 -1.50 -0.54 -7.29
CA PRO A 162 -2.37 -1.70 -7.48
C PRO A 162 -2.41 -2.15 -8.95
N LEU A 163 -1.76 -3.28 -9.26
CA LEU A 163 -1.78 -3.92 -10.58
C LEU A 163 -3.16 -4.48 -10.95
N ILE A 164 -3.87 -5.00 -9.96
CA ILE A 164 -5.25 -5.49 -10.08
C ILE A 164 -6.12 -4.64 -9.17
N SER A 165 -7.20 -4.08 -9.72
CA SER A 165 -8.12 -3.26 -8.93
C SER A 165 -8.86 -4.09 -7.88
N GLU A 166 -9.31 -3.45 -6.81
CA GLU A 166 -10.09 -4.14 -5.77
C GLU A 166 -11.36 -4.80 -6.31
N LYS A 167 -12.03 -4.16 -7.27
CA LYS A 167 -13.19 -4.74 -7.94
C LYS A 167 -12.86 -6.05 -8.66
N GLU A 168 -11.71 -6.09 -9.33
CA GLU A 168 -11.24 -7.29 -10.04
C GLU A 168 -10.84 -8.38 -9.04
N LYS A 169 -10.10 -8.04 -7.97
CA LYS A 169 -9.78 -8.98 -6.88
C LYS A 169 -11.05 -9.63 -6.31
N LEU A 170 -12.07 -8.82 -6.04
CA LEU A 170 -13.36 -9.30 -5.55
C LEU A 170 -14.09 -10.19 -6.57
N SER A 171 -14.02 -9.86 -7.86
CA SER A 171 -14.63 -10.69 -8.90
C SER A 171 -13.98 -12.07 -9.02
N ILE A 172 -12.67 -12.17 -8.79
CA ILE A 172 -11.89 -13.41 -8.88
C ILE A 172 -12.03 -14.25 -7.60
N LEU A 173 -11.83 -13.64 -6.42
CA LEU A 173 -11.87 -14.33 -5.14
C LEU A 173 -13.30 -14.55 -4.62
N GLY A 174 -14.24 -13.70 -5.00
CA GLY A 174 -15.62 -13.71 -4.51
C GLY A 174 -16.31 -15.08 -4.57
N PRO A 175 -16.24 -15.81 -5.70
CA PRO A 175 -16.81 -17.16 -5.80
C PRO A 175 -16.17 -18.17 -4.83
N ALA A 176 -14.85 -18.10 -4.59
CA ALA A 176 -14.16 -18.99 -3.66
C ALA A 176 -14.49 -18.66 -2.19
N LEU A 177 -14.63 -17.36 -1.87
CA LEU A 177 -14.99 -16.88 -0.54
C LEU A 177 -16.48 -17.06 -0.22
N GLY A 178 -17.35 -17.01 -1.22
CA GLY A 178 -18.81 -17.07 -1.02
C GLY A 178 -19.36 -18.45 -0.67
N GLN A 179 -18.64 -19.53 -0.96
CA GLN A 179 -19.09 -20.90 -0.67
C GLN A 179 -19.03 -21.22 0.83
N ASP A 180 -17.94 -20.82 1.49
CA ASP A 180 -17.73 -20.99 2.94
C ASP A 180 -16.81 -19.86 3.43
N PRO A 181 -17.39 -18.70 3.80
CA PRO A 181 -16.62 -17.50 4.08
C PRO A 181 -15.73 -17.67 5.32
N GLU A 182 -16.25 -18.26 6.40
CA GLU A 182 -15.48 -18.37 7.65
C GLU A 182 -14.25 -19.26 7.49
N SER A 183 -14.43 -20.45 6.89
CA SER A 183 -13.33 -21.37 6.62
C SER A 183 -12.35 -20.82 5.60
N ALA A 184 -12.82 -20.10 4.58
CA ALA A 184 -11.93 -19.52 3.56
C ALA A 184 -11.03 -18.44 4.14
N TRP A 185 -11.60 -17.57 4.97
CA TRP A 185 -10.82 -16.59 5.70
C TRP A 185 -9.86 -17.21 6.71
N ALA A 186 -10.27 -18.27 7.40
CA ALA A 186 -9.38 -19.00 8.31
C ALA A 186 -8.20 -19.62 7.55
N PHE A 187 -8.45 -20.22 6.39
CA PHE A 187 -7.43 -20.79 5.51
C PHE A 187 -6.46 -19.72 5.00
N ILE A 188 -6.97 -18.62 4.43
CA ILE A 188 -6.11 -17.53 3.92
C ILE A 188 -5.21 -17.03 5.05
N ARG A 189 -5.79 -16.67 6.21
CA ARG A 189 -5.02 -16.16 7.36
C ARG A 189 -3.92 -17.12 7.83
N ALA A 190 -4.17 -18.43 7.79
CA ALA A 190 -3.19 -19.42 8.23
C ALA A 190 -2.03 -19.61 7.25
N ASN A 191 -2.20 -19.22 5.98
CA ASN A 191 -1.26 -19.53 4.90
C ASN A 191 -0.66 -18.30 4.22
N THR A 192 -1.13 -17.08 4.50
CA THR A 192 -0.49 -15.86 4.03
C THR A 192 0.93 -15.77 4.62
N VAL A 193 1.95 -15.64 3.76
CA VAL A 193 3.40 -15.66 4.12
C VAL A 193 3.84 -14.46 4.96
N SER A 194 2.94 -13.53 5.28
CA SER A 194 3.16 -12.48 6.28
C SER A 194 3.23 -13.08 7.70
N GLY A 195 4.31 -13.83 7.96
CA GLY A 195 4.66 -14.47 9.23
C GLY A 195 4.89 -13.51 10.40
N GLU A 196 4.69 -12.22 10.21
CA GLU A 196 4.64 -11.22 11.28
C GLU A 196 3.23 -10.70 11.55
N LEU A 197 2.25 -10.82 10.64
CA LEU A 197 0.88 -10.33 10.90
C LEU A 197 0.09 -11.24 11.86
N SER A 198 0.47 -12.51 12.01
CA SER A 198 -0.05 -13.34 13.10
C SER A 198 0.53 -12.98 14.47
N GLN A 199 1.70 -12.32 14.51
CA GLN A 199 2.30 -11.76 15.74
C GLN A 199 1.86 -10.30 15.97
N PHE A 200 1.57 -9.55 14.91
CA PHE A 200 0.65 -8.42 14.92
C PHE A 200 -0.81 -8.91 14.84
N ARG A 201 -1.13 -9.94 15.64
CA ARG A 201 -2.24 -9.66 16.54
C ARG A 201 -1.84 -8.38 17.25
N ALA A 202 -2.44 -7.26 16.85
CA ALA A 202 -2.90 -6.32 17.84
C ALA A 202 -3.83 -7.10 18.80
N SER A 203 -3.24 -7.95 19.64
CA SER A 203 -3.77 -8.30 20.93
C SER A 203 -3.67 -7.07 21.85
N GLY A 204 -3.11 -5.96 21.35
CA GLY A 204 -3.36 -4.61 21.81
C GLY A 204 -4.73 -4.19 21.33
N GLU A 205 -5.71 -4.32 22.22
CA GLU A 205 -7.01 -3.69 22.11
C GLU A 205 -6.89 -2.20 21.76
N LEU A 206 -7.37 -1.90 20.55
CA LEU A 206 -7.97 -0.64 20.11
C LEU A 206 -7.06 0.60 20.03
N ALA A 207 -6.61 0.90 18.80
CA ALA A 207 -6.66 2.29 18.36
C ALA A 207 -8.14 2.73 18.42
N ARG A 208 -8.52 3.51 19.43
CA ARG A 208 -9.87 4.08 19.51
C ARG A 208 -9.85 5.43 18.84
N GLN A 209 -10.68 5.59 17.83
CA GLN A 209 -11.02 6.92 17.35
C GLN A 209 -11.61 7.68 18.53
N LEU A 210 -11.01 8.81 18.89
CA LEU A 210 -11.61 9.68 19.90
C LEU A 210 -12.87 10.31 19.31
N ASN A 211 -13.86 10.53 20.16
CA ASN A 211 -15.03 11.28 19.75
C ASN A 211 -14.60 12.71 19.39
N LYS A 212 -14.73 13.07 18.11
CA LYS A 212 -14.31 14.38 17.57
C LYS A 212 -14.87 15.56 18.35
N GLN A 213 -16.11 15.46 18.82
CA GLN A 213 -16.76 16.55 19.56
C GLN A 213 -16.09 16.74 20.93
N ILE A 214 -15.81 15.64 21.63
CA ILE A 214 -15.12 15.69 22.93
C ILE A 214 -13.69 16.21 22.75
N GLN A 215 -12.98 15.72 21.73
CA GLN A 215 -11.63 16.20 21.41
C GLN A 215 -11.65 17.72 21.14
N TYR A 216 -12.52 18.18 20.23
CA TYR A 216 -12.65 19.61 19.91
C TYR A 216 -12.98 20.45 21.15
N LEU A 217 -13.91 20.00 22.00
CA LEU A 217 -14.24 20.69 23.24
C LEU A 217 -13.06 20.73 24.21
N ASN A 218 -12.29 19.64 24.36
CA ASN A 218 -11.09 19.62 25.21
C ASN A 218 -10.04 20.65 24.75
N TYR A 219 -9.82 20.81 23.45
CA TYR A 219 -8.93 21.85 22.93
C TYR A 219 -9.48 23.27 23.15
N ARG A 220 -10.81 23.45 23.12
CA ARG A 220 -11.44 24.74 23.46
C ARG A 220 -11.30 25.09 24.94
N TYR A 221 -11.42 24.11 25.83
CA TYR A 221 -11.37 24.34 27.28
C TYR A 221 -9.95 24.35 27.87
N SER A 222 -8.98 23.71 27.21
CA SER A 222 -7.57 23.70 27.65
C SER A 222 -6.82 25.02 27.39
N GLY A 223 -7.45 26.00 26.73
CA GLY A 223 -6.88 27.32 26.48
C GLY A 223 -6.18 27.47 25.13
N ILE A 224 -6.01 26.39 24.37
CA ILE A 224 -5.44 26.44 23.01
C ILE A 224 -6.47 26.99 21.99
N ALA A 225 -7.75 26.69 22.24
CA ALA A 225 -8.89 27.31 21.59
C ALA A 225 -8.93 27.26 20.05
N TYR A 226 -8.42 26.18 19.43
CA TYR A 226 -8.47 25.98 17.98
C TYR A 226 -9.85 26.28 17.37
N GLY A 227 -9.84 26.82 16.17
CA GLY A 227 -11.03 27.22 15.44
C GLY A 227 -11.79 26.04 14.82
N PRO A 228 -12.91 26.34 14.15
CA PRO A 228 -13.83 25.35 13.59
C PRO A 228 -13.19 24.27 12.70
N ARG A 229 -12.05 24.54 12.01
CA ARG A 229 -11.41 23.53 11.15
C ARG A 229 -10.86 22.34 11.92
N TYR A 230 -10.57 22.51 13.22
CA TYR A 230 -10.12 21.41 14.08
C TYR A 230 -11.21 20.33 14.29
N ARG A 231 -12.47 20.59 13.89
CA ARG A 231 -13.53 19.57 13.88
C ARG A 231 -13.34 18.50 12.79
N CYS A 232 -12.50 18.78 11.79
CA CYS A 232 -12.20 17.87 10.69
C CYS A 232 -11.06 16.89 11.01
N VAL A 233 -10.52 16.95 12.23
CA VAL A 233 -9.47 16.06 12.71
C VAL A 233 -10.07 14.70 13.08
N ASP A 234 -9.59 13.66 12.42
CA ASP A 234 -9.77 12.27 12.82
C ASP A 234 -8.55 11.83 13.61
N LEU A 235 -8.68 11.76 14.93
CA LEU A 235 -7.63 11.23 15.81
C LEU A 235 -7.99 9.81 16.24
N ALA A 236 -7.10 8.86 16.00
CA ALA A 236 -7.11 7.58 16.70
C ALA A 236 -5.86 7.45 17.55
N MET A 237 -6.04 7.00 18.78
CA MET A 237 -4.95 6.69 19.70
C MET A 237 -5.01 5.23 20.09
N GLY A 238 -3.89 4.54 19.99
CA GLY A 238 -3.69 3.20 20.50
C GLY A 238 -2.55 3.18 21.51
N LEU A 239 -2.65 2.32 22.52
CA LEU A 239 -1.50 1.94 23.33
C LEU A 239 -0.70 0.95 22.48
N ALA A 240 0.56 1.27 22.15
CA ALA A 240 1.46 0.23 21.69
C ALA A 240 1.59 -0.75 22.86
N GLN A 241 1.42 -2.04 22.59
CA GLN A 241 1.64 -3.02 23.65
C GLN A 241 3.03 -2.79 24.24
N PRO A 242 3.18 -2.84 25.57
CA PRO A 242 4.49 -2.77 26.18
C PRO A 242 5.31 -3.94 25.63
N LYS A 243 6.29 -3.65 24.78
CA LYS A 243 7.45 -4.55 24.70
C LYS A 243 8.04 -4.57 26.11
N VAL A 244 8.48 -5.75 26.54
CA VAL A 244 8.76 -6.15 27.92
C VAL A 244 9.62 -5.17 28.75
N ASP A 245 10.25 -4.14 28.16
CA ASP A 245 11.02 -3.12 28.89
C ASP A 245 10.90 -1.67 28.33
N THR A 246 9.91 -1.36 27.48
CA THR A 246 9.71 0.02 27.00
C THR A 246 8.49 0.66 27.66
N SER A 247 8.71 1.76 28.38
CA SER A 247 7.66 2.64 28.91
C SER A 247 6.58 2.89 27.86
N ASP A 248 5.31 2.81 28.27
CA ASP A 248 4.09 2.97 27.45
C ASP A 248 4.27 3.90 26.25
N ALA A 249 4.53 3.33 25.08
CA ALA A 249 4.56 4.10 23.83
C ALA A 249 3.12 4.27 23.33
N ALA A 250 2.59 5.48 23.39
CA ALA A 250 1.33 5.80 22.73
C ALA A 250 1.59 6.03 21.24
N ALA A 251 0.84 5.34 20.37
CA ALA A 251 0.84 5.62 18.94
C ALA A 251 -0.46 6.38 18.59
N GLY A 252 -0.32 7.56 18.00
CA GLY A 252 -1.43 8.35 17.49
C GLY A 252 -1.34 8.48 15.98
N TYR A 253 -2.45 8.28 15.27
CA TYR A 253 -2.57 8.71 13.88
C TYR A 253 -3.60 9.83 13.81
N VAL A 254 -3.32 10.81 12.94
CA VAL A 254 -4.24 11.91 12.64
C VAL A 254 -4.45 12.00 11.15
N VAL A 255 -5.70 11.92 10.70
CA VAL A 255 -6.10 12.27 9.33
C VAL A 255 -6.81 13.61 9.35
N LEU A 256 -6.38 14.50 8.46
CA LEU A 256 -6.91 15.85 8.33
C LEU A 256 -7.62 15.98 7.00
N ASN A 257 -8.93 16.18 7.03
CA ASN A 257 -9.67 16.56 5.84
C ASN A 257 -9.70 18.09 5.71
N ILE A 258 -9.01 18.63 4.72
CA ILE A 258 -8.97 20.07 4.46
C ILE A 258 -10.27 20.48 3.77
N SER A 259 -11.22 20.99 4.55
CA SER A 259 -12.47 21.55 4.02
C SER A 259 -12.28 23.00 3.59
N SER A 260 -12.72 23.34 2.37
CA SER A 260 -12.80 24.72 1.87
C SER A 260 -13.95 25.52 2.50
N ALA A 261 -14.85 24.88 3.25
CA ALA A 261 -16.13 25.46 3.68
C ALA A 261 -16.07 26.29 4.97
N ALA A 262 -14.89 26.49 5.57
CA ALA A 262 -14.75 27.28 6.80
C ALA A 262 -14.24 28.69 6.50
N GLU A 263 -15.15 29.66 6.53
CA GLU A 263 -14.87 31.10 6.51
C GLU A 263 -14.38 31.56 7.89
N ASP A 264 -13.16 31.19 8.25
CA ASP A 264 -12.52 31.63 9.49
C ASP A 264 -11.10 32.15 9.25
N TRP A 265 -10.56 32.82 10.28
CA TRP A 265 -9.18 33.33 10.27
C TRP A 265 -8.15 32.24 9.97
N GLU A 266 -8.47 30.96 10.25
CA GLU A 266 -7.62 29.80 9.96
C GLU A 266 -7.41 29.60 8.46
N GLY A 267 -8.29 30.13 7.60
CA GLY A 267 -8.09 30.18 6.15
C GLY A 267 -6.91 31.03 5.70
N SER A 268 -6.43 31.96 6.53
CA SER A 268 -5.23 32.76 6.24
C SER A 268 -3.92 32.02 6.56
N LEU A 269 -3.98 30.89 7.26
CA LEU A 269 -2.79 30.11 7.59
C LEU A 269 -2.35 29.24 6.41
N ARG A 270 -1.04 29.18 6.16
CA ARG A 270 -0.45 28.36 5.08
C ARG A 270 -0.58 26.86 5.32
N ASN A 271 -0.67 26.45 6.59
CA ASN A 271 -0.82 25.07 7.04
C ASN A 271 -1.99 24.98 8.03
N SER A 272 -2.63 23.81 8.12
CA SER A 272 -3.72 23.63 9.07
C SER A 272 -3.22 23.80 10.52
N PRO A 273 -4.04 24.35 11.44
CA PRO A 273 -3.66 24.49 12.85
C PRO A 273 -3.21 23.18 13.49
N SER A 274 -3.83 22.05 13.11
CA SER A 274 -3.45 20.73 13.61
C SER A 274 -2.07 20.27 13.14
N MET A 275 -1.67 20.62 11.91
CA MET A 275 -0.30 20.39 11.44
C MET A 275 0.70 21.26 12.20
N LEU A 276 0.38 22.55 12.40
CA LEU A 276 1.24 23.46 13.15
C LEU A 276 1.44 23.01 14.60
N ASP A 277 0.39 22.45 15.23
CA ASP A 277 0.49 21.87 16.57
C ASP A 277 1.33 20.58 16.59
N CYS A 278 1.13 19.69 15.61
CA CYS A 278 1.97 18.51 15.46
C CYS A 278 3.44 18.89 15.28
N MET A 279 3.74 19.93 14.47
CA MET A 279 5.07 20.50 14.33
C MET A 279 5.62 21.03 15.66
N LEU A 280 4.78 21.71 16.45
CA LEU A 280 5.19 22.26 17.74
C LEU A 280 5.56 21.14 18.74
N GLN A 281 4.75 20.08 18.81
CA GLN A 281 4.92 19.02 19.79
C GLN A 281 5.97 17.98 19.39
N SER A 282 6.02 17.62 18.11
CA SER A 282 6.93 16.59 17.59
C SER A 282 8.21 17.15 16.99
N THR A 283 8.33 18.47 16.86
CA THR A 283 9.38 19.17 16.10
C THR A 283 9.48 18.76 14.62
N SER A 284 8.46 18.06 14.09
CA SER A 284 8.47 17.50 12.74
C SER A 284 7.09 17.55 12.08
N CYS A 285 7.06 17.71 10.75
CA CYS A 285 5.87 17.50 9.92
C CYS A 285 6.32 17.34 8.48
N VAL A 286 5.80 16.31 7.80
CA VAL A 286 6.00 16.11 6.36
C VAL A 286 4.73 16.52 5.66
N ARG A 287 4.85 17.42 4.68
CA ARG A 287 3.77 17.81 3.77
C ARG A 287 4.03 17.13 2.43
N THR A 288 3.34 16.03 2.19
CA THR A 288 3.18 15.41 0.87
C THR A 288 2.06 16.12 0.12
#